data_AF-A0A1C6M1Z5-F1
#
_entry.id   AF-A0A1C6M1Z5-F1
#
_cell.length_a   1.000
_cell.length_b   1.000
_cell.length_c   1.000
_cell.angle_alpha   90.00
_cell.angle_beta   90.00
_cell.angle_gamma   90.00
#
_symmetry.space_group_name_H-M   'P 1'
#
loop_
_entity.id
_entity.type
_entity.pdbx_description
1 polymer ?
#
loop_
_entity_poly.entity_id
_entity_poly.type
_entity_poly.pdbx_seq_one_letter_code
_entity_poly.pdbx_strand_id
1 'polypeptide(L)'
;MKFALPLILLAALLAGCKRQDCTDGVFVLTGQDYGDAPAANVAPMPGRLPAGKVPAGLQPASDGHYPGTKAYCSVLAAHSDYSDALKGNRLQRGKPWFVYRLDARWPQDVYPYHEADWRLKAPARLIKKEESHGSGN
;
A
#
# COMPACT_ATOMS: atom_id res chain seq x y z
N MET A 1 -14.22 -11.57 60.39
CA MET A 1 -13.13 -12.19 59.59
C MET A 1 -13.05 -11.46 58.26
N LYS A 2 -11.84 -11.03 57.90
CA LYS A 2 -11.48 -10.15 56.77
C LYS A 2 -11.45 -10.98 55.48
N PHE A 3 -12.33 -10.73 54.52
CA PHE A 3 -12.15 -11.24 53.16
C PHE A 3 -11.62 -10.12 52.29
N ALA A 4 -10.34 -10.28 51.93
CA ALA A 4 -9.58 -9.42 51.06
C ALA A 4 -10.09 -9.55 49.61
N LEU A 5 -10.23 -8.42 48.93
CA LEU A 5 -10.11 -8.36 47.47
C LEU A 5 -8.69 -8.79 47.05
N PRO A 6 -8.54 -9.26 45.81
CA PRO A 6 -7.79 -8.40 44.92
C PRO A 6 -8.56 -8.12 43.63
N LEU A 7 -8.78 -6.82 43.44
CA LEU A 7 -9.18 -6.15 42.21
C LEU A 7 -7.97 -6.07 41.28
N ILE A 8 -7.44 -7.19 40.78
CA ILE A 8 -6.38 -7.20 39.76
C ILE A 8 -6.67 -8.31 38.74
N LEU A 9 -7.21 -7.92 37.59
CA LEU A 9 -6.90 -8.52 36.29
C LEU A 9 -7.03 -7.42 35.24
N LEU A 10 -6.12 -6.45 35.38
CA LEU A 10 -5.76 -5.50 34.34
C LEU A 10 -4.94 -6.24 33.26
N ALA A 11 -5.19 -5.84 32.01
CA ALA A 11 -4.23 -5.85 30.91
C ALA A 11 -3.77 -7.21 30.35
N ALA A 12 -4.45 -7.69 29.30
CA ALA A 12 -3.82 -8.31 28.13
C ALA A 12 -4.83 -8.64 27.01
N LEU A 13 -5.63 -7.68 26.54
CA LEU A 13 -6.01 -7.67 25.12
C LEU A 13 -4.99 -6.80 24.41
N LEU A 14 -3.74 -7.27 24.47
CA LEU A 14 -2.69 -6.84 23.57
C LEU A 14 -3.25 -6.96 22.17
N ALA A 15 -3.32 -5.80 21.51
CA ALA A 15 -3.43 -5.66 20.08
C ALA A 15 -2.81 -6.89 19.41
N GLY A 16 -3.67 -7.70 18.81
CA GLY A 16 -3.24 -8.67 17.82
C GLY A 16 -2.70 -7.90 16.62
N CYS A 17 -1.55 -7.25 16.77
CA CYS A 17 -0.67 -6.93 15.67
C CYS A 17 -0.19 -8.29 15.15
N LYS A 18 -1.08 -8.99 14.44
CA LYS A 18 -0.65 -9.94 13.43
C LYS A 18 0.25 -9.10 12.54
N ARG A 19 1.56 -9.22 12.76
CA ARG A 19 2.54 -8.94 11.73
C ARG A 19 2.01 -9.77 10.56
N GLN A 20 1.37 -9.11 9.60
CA GLN A 20 0.97 -9.80 8.38
C GLN A 20 2.28 -10.28 7.82
N ASP A 21 2.51 -11.59 7.89
CA ASP A 21 3.68 -12.21 7.30
C ASP A 21 3.42 -12.21 5.80
N CYS A 22 3.71 -11.06 5.19
CA CYS A 22 3.47 -10.79 3.78
C CYS A 22 4.55 -11.54 2.98
N THR A 23 4.31 -12.83 2.72
CA THR A 23 5.22 -13.69 1.98
C THR A 23 5.09 -13.53 0.47
N ASP A 24 3.98 -12.97 0.00
CA ASP A 24 3.61 -12.97 -1.42
C ASP A 24 4.26 -11.83 -2.21
N GLY A 25 4.90 -10.87 -1.53
CA GLY A 25 5.60 -9.74 -2.12
C GLY A 25 4.95 -8.40 -1.80
N VAL A 26 5.26 -7.40 -2.63
CA VAL A 26 4.74 -6.04 -2.50
C VAL A 26 3.93 -5.72 -3.75
N PHE A 27 2.71 -5.25 -3.56
CA PHE A 27 1.77 -4.98 -4.66
C PHE A 27 1.32 -3.53 -4.66
N VAL A 28 0.90 -3.04 -5.83
CA VAL A 28 0.28 -1.72 -6.01
C VAL A 28 -1.00 -1.83 -6.82
N LEU A 29 -2.00 -1.03 -6.44
CA LEU A 29 -3.24 -0.81 -7.20
C LEU A 29 -3.10 0.46 -8.04
N THR A 30 -3.36 0.38 -9.34
CA THR A 30 -3.21 1.50 -10.28
C THR A 30 -4.28 1.48 -11.36
N GLY A 31 -4.64 2.66 -11.88
CA GLY A 31 -5.51 2.82 -13.05
C GLY A 31 -4.74 2.89 -14.38
N GLN A 32 -3.42 2.72 -14.36
CA GLN A 32 -2.56 2.75 -15.54
C GLN A 32 -2.16 1.32 -15.93
N ASP A 33 -2.28 0.99 -17.22
CA ASP A 33 -1.79 -0.27 -17.76
C ASP A 33 -0.33 -0.12 -18.21
N TYR A 34 0.55 -0.94 -17.64
CA TYR A 34 1.97 -1.03 -17.96
C TYR A 34 2.32 -2.32 -18.74
N GLY A 35 1.32 -3.12 -19.13
CA GLY A 35 1.51 -4.41 -19.78
C GLY A 35 1.79 -5.55 -18.78
N ASP A 36 1.77 -6.80 -19.25
CA ASP A 36 1.87 -7.97 -18.36
C ASP A 36 3.24 -8.12 -17.71
N ALA A 37 4.30 -7.74 -18.45
CA ALA A 37 5.67 -7.66 -18.00
C ALA A 37 6.22 -6.26 -18.35
N PRO A 38 6.12 -5.29 -17.42
CA PRO A 38 6.55 -3.91 -17.67
C PRO A 38 8.00 -3.83 -18.12
N ALA A 39 8.26 -3.05 -19.16
CA ALA A 39 9.60 -2.88 -19.71
C ALA A 39 10.54 -2.19 -18.70
N ALA A 40 11.84 -2.48 -18.79
CA ALA A 40 12.85 -1.94 -17.88
C ALA A 40 12.95 -0.40 -17.88
N ASN A 41 12.43 0.26 -18.92
CA ASN A 41 12.38 1.72 -19.05
C ASN A 41 11.12 2.36 -18.45
N VAL A 42 10.14 1.58 -17.97
CA VAL A 42 8.99 2.11 -17.24
C VAL A 42 9.50 2.75 -15.94
N ALA A 43 9.06 3.99 -15.68
CA ALA A 43 9.45 4.69 -14.47
C ALA A 43 9.02 3.89 -13.22
N PRO A 44 9.87 3.78 -12.20
CA PRO A 44 9.53 3.07 -10.98
C PRO A 44 8.39 3.77 -10.24
N MET A 45 7.61 3.00 -9.48
CA MET A 45 6.66 3.54 -8.53
C MET A 45 7.41 4.38 -7.49
N PRO A 46 7.01 5.63 -7.23
CA PRO A 46 7.76 6.52 -6.36
C PRO A 46 7.70 6.08 -4.89
N GLY A 47 8.85 6.14 -4.21
CA GLY A 47 8.95 6.03 -2.76
C GLY A 47 8.78 7.38 -2.06
N ARG A 48 9.08 7.43 -0.76
CA ARG A 48 9.00 8.67 0.02
C ARG A 48 9.93 9.75 -0.55
N LEU A 49 9.44 10.98 -0.66
CA LEU A 49 10.24 12.15 -1.08
C LEU A 49 10.08 13.28 -0.05
N PRO A 50 11.15 14.00 0.30
CA PRO A 50 11.06 15.16 1.18
C PRO A 50 10.37 16.34 0.48
N ALA A 51 9.92 17.31 1.29
CA ALA A 51 9.39 18.57 0.78
C ALA A 51 10.40 19.27 -0.15
N GLY A 52 9.89 19.90 -1.21
CA GLY A 52 10.73 20.53 -2.25
C GLY A 52 11.39 19.56 -3.23
N LYS A 53 11.22 18.24 -3.07
CA LYS A 53 11.65 17.22 -4.05
C LYS A 53 10.48 16.46 -4.68
N VAL A 54 9.24 16.82 -4.34
CA VAL A 54 8.04 16.23 -4.93
C VAL A 54 7.83 16.80 -6.34
N PRO A 55 7.91 15.99 -7.41
CA PRO A 55 7.70 16.45 -8.77
C PRO A 55 6.24 16.80 -9.04
N ALA A 56 6.01 17.65 -10.04
CA ALA A 56 4.66 17.92 -10.54
C ALA A 56 3.99 16.61 -10.99
N GLY A 57 2.74 16.40 -10.55
CA GLY A 57 1.97 15.18 -10.84
C GLY A 57 1.87 14.21 -9.65
N LEU A 58 2.75 14.30 -8.65
CA LEU A 58 2.56 13.61 -7.38
C LEU A 58 1.86 14.51 -6.37
N GLN A 59 0.85 13.97 -5.69
CA GLN A 59 0.12 14.69 -4.65
C GLN A 59 0.91 14.66 -3.34
N PRO A 60 1.44 15.79 -2.86
CA PRO A 60 2.12 15.85 -1.57
C PRO A 60 1.12 15.71 -0.42
N ALA A 61 1.63 15.31 0.75
CA ALA A 61 0.94 15.44 2.03
C ALA A 61 0.92 16.91 2.49
N SER A 62 0.23 17.18 3.60
CA SER A 62 0.01 18.55 4.13
C SER A 62 1.29 19.29 4.54
N ASP A 63 2.33 18.56 4.94
CA ASP A 63 3.67 19.08 5.28
C ASP A 63 4.60 19.15 4.05
N GLY A 64 4.08 18.91 2.85
CA GLY A 64 4.79 19.05 1.58
C GLY A 64 5.65 17.84 1.17
N HIS A 65 5.77 16.80 1.99
CA HIS A 65 6.47 15.57 1.59
C HIS A 65 5.56 14.66 0.75
N TYR A 66 6.13 13.76 -0.05
CA TYR A 66 5.36 12.67 -0.66
C TYR A 66 5.57 11.41 0.18
N PRO A 67 4.51 10.78 0.72
CA PRO A 67 4.66 9.63 1.62
C PRO A 67 5.10 8.35 0.88
N GLY A 68 5.12 8.35 -0.45
CA GLY A 68 5.36 7.15 -1.25
C GLY A 68 4.07 6.52 -1.76
N THR A 69 4.23 5.63 -2.73
CA THR A 69 3.13 4.86 -3.30
C THR A 69 2.52 3.94 -2.24
N LYS A 70 1.18 3.88 -2.16
CA LYS A 70 0.48 2.93 -1.30
C LYS A 70 0.77 1.50 -1.76
N ALA A 71 1.20 0.66 -0.83
CA ALA A 71 1.62 -0.71 -1.09
C ALA A 71 0.76 -1.70 -0.31
N TYR A 72 0.59 -2.88 -0.87
CA TYR A 72 -0.23 -3.95 -0.30
C TYR A 72 0.59 -5.23 -0.16
N CYS A 73 0.21 -6.02 0.83
CA CYS A 73 0.84 -7.28 1.17
C CYS A 73 0.41 -8.47 0.30
N SER A 74 -0.71 -8.32 -0.41
CA SER A 74 -1.29 -9.35 -1.29
C SER A 74 -2.13 -8.68 -2.38
N VAL A 75 -2.39 -9.44 -3.44
CA VAL A 75 -3.33 -9.04 -4.50
C VAL A 75 -4.73 -8.80 -3.93
N LEU A 76 -5.20 -9.66 -3.02
CA LEU A 76 -6.51 -9.53 -2.38
C LEU A 76 -6.64 -8.23 -1.56
N ALA A 77 -5.59 -7.83 -0.85
CA ALA A 77 -5.58 -6.58 -0.10
C ALA A 77 -5.62 -5.36 -1.04
N ALA A 78 -4.90 -5.43 -2.17
CA ALA A 78 -4.96 -4.38 -3.20
C ALA A 78 -6.35 -4.29 -3.82
N HIS A 79 -6.95 -5.42 -4.21
CA HIS A 79 -8.32 -5.49 -4.73
C HIS A 79 -9.32 -4.89 -3.75
N SER A 80 -9.28 -5.33 -2.48
CA SER A 80 -10.24 -4.92 -1.44
C SER A 80 -10.23 -3.41 -1.18
N ASP A 81 -9.14 -2.72 -1.54
CA ASP A 81 -8.97 -1.28 -1.39
C ASP A 81 -9.56 -0.48 -2.57
N TYR A 82 -10.12 -1.12 -3.60
CA TYR A 82 -10.71 -0.45 -4.78
C TYR A 82 -11.68 0.68 -4.41
N SER A 83 -12.63 0.41 -3.50
CA SER A 83 -13.64 1.40 -3.08
C SER A 83 -13.00 2.63 -2.44
N ASP A 84 -11.94 2.44 -1.65
CA ASP A 84 -11.24 3.54 -0.99
C ASP A 84 -10.28 4.25 -1.95
N ALA A 85 -9.72 3.52 -2.92
CA ALA A 85 -8.97 4.11 -4.01
C ALA A 85 -9.83 5.03 -4.90
N LEU A 86 -11.11 4.69 -5.12
CA LEU A 86 -12.08 5.58 -5.78
C LEU A 86 -12.37 6.83 -4.93
N LYS A 87 -12.68 6.67 -3.63
CA LYS A 87 -12.95 7.81 -2.74
C LYS A 87 -11.76 8.76 -2.64
N GLY A 88 -10.55 8.20 -2.65
CA GLY A 88 -9.29 8.93 -2.61
C GLY A 88 -8.79 9.41 -3.98
N ASN A 89 -9.60 9.32 -5.04
CA ASN A 89 -9.25 9.73 -6.41
C ASN A 89 -7.96 9.10 -6.97
N ARG A 90 -7.50 7.97 -6.42
CA ARG A 90 -6.38 7.18 -6.96
C ARG A 90 -6.81 6.33 -8.16
N LEU A 91 -8.09 5.98 -8.21
CA LEU A 91 -8.74 5.33 -9.35
C LEU A 91 -9.93 6.16 -9.83
N GLN A 92 -10.34 5.94 -11.08
CA GLN A 92 -11.51 6.55 -11.68
C GLN A 92 -12.63 5.52 -11.83
N ARG A 93 -13.85 5.91 -11.49
CA ARG A 93 -15.02 5.02 -11.59
C ARG A 93 -15.26 4.63 -13.06
N GLY A 94 -15.49 3.34 -13.31
CA GLY A 94 -15.77 2.83 -14.65
C GLY A 94 -14.56 2.82 -15.59
N LYS A 95 -13.35 3.06 -15.08
CA LYS A 95 -12.10 2.86 -15.81
C LYS A 95 -11.45 1.53 -15.40
N PRO A 96 -10.64 0.93 -16.30
CA PRO A 96 -9.86 -0.23 -15.93
C PRO A 96 -8.92 0.06 -14.75
N TRP A 97 -8.64 -0.98 -13.98
CA TRP A 97 -7.64 -0.94 -12.91
C TRP A 97 -6.90 -2.26 -12.83
N PHE A 98 -5.72 -2.19 -12.22
CA PHE A 98 -4.74 -3.26 -12.28
C PHE A 98 -4.02 -3.39 -10.94
N VAL A 99 -3.61 -4.62 -10.63
CA VAL A 99 -2.69 -4.90 -9.54
C VAL A 99 -1.37 -5.34 -10.12
N TYR A 100 -0.29 -4.67 -9.73
CA TYR A 100 1.06 -5.04 -10.13
C TYR A 100 1.88 -5.47 -8.92
N ARG A 101 2.71 -6.49 -9.12
CA ARG A 101 3.78 -6.86 -8.21
C ARG A 101 4.99 -5.96 -8.46
N LEU A 102 5.68 -5.59 -7.37
CA LEU A 102 6.87 -4.75 -7.39
C LEU A 102 8.14 -5.56 -7.06
N ASP A 103 9.28 -5.07 -7.57
CA ASP A 103 10.63 -5.45 -7.15
C ASP A 103 10.93 -4.82 -5.78
N ALA A 104 10.19 -5.27 -4.76
CA ALA A 104 10.28 -4.80 -3.38
C ALA A 104 9.93 -5.92 -2.40
N ARG A 105 10.40 -5.82 -1.17
CA ARG A 105 10.26 -6.85 -0.13
C ARG A 105 9.56 -6.33 1.11
N TRP A 106 8.70 -7.16 1.68
CA TRP A 106 8.04 -6.89 2.93
C TRP A 106 8.80 -7.51 4.11
N PRO A 107 9.01 -6.80 5.24
CA PRO A 107 8.71 -5.37 5.49
C PRO A 107 9.89 -4.42 5.17
N GLN A 108 10.92 -4.88 4.46
CA GLN A 108 12.18 -4.13 4.31
C GLN A 108 12.01 -2.84 3.50
N ASP A 109 11.18 -2.85 2.46
CA ASP A 109 11.05 -1.77 1.49
C ASP A 109 9.76 -0.95 1.67
N VAL A 110 8.94 -1.31 2.66
CA VAL A 110 7.71 -0.60 3.04
C VAL A 110 7.72 -0.15 4.50
N TYR A 111 6.90 0.85 4.84
CA TYR A 111 6.70 1.31 6.21
C TYR A 111 5.22 1.64 6.48
N PRO A 112 4.76 1.55 7.74
CA PRO A 112 3.41 1.98 8.10
C PRO A 112 3.35 3.51 8.10
N TYR A 113 2.39 4.09 7.39
CA TYR A 113 2.14 5.53 7.35
C TYR A 113 0.95 5.92 8.22
N HIS A 114 -0.15 5.18 8.10
CA HIS A 114 -1.32 5.23 8.99
C HIS A 114 -1.81 3.80 9.29
N GLU A 115 -2.83 3.68 10.13
CA GLU A 115 -3.47 2.37 10.37
C GLU A 115 -3.95 1.77 9.04
N ALA A 116 -3.53 0.52 8.78
CA ALA A 116 -3.78 -0.18 7.52
C ALA A 116 -3.32 0.54 6.23
N ASP A 117 -2.40 1.51 6.33
CA ASP A 117 -1.82 2.22 5.19
C ASP A 117 -0.29 2.07 5.18
N TRP A 118 0.21 1.33 4.21
CA TRP A 118 1.63 1.04 4.03
C TRP A 118 2.16 1.73 2.79
N ARG A 119 3.38 2.25 2.89
CA ARG A 119 3.99 3.08 1.84
C ARG A 119 5.38 2.60 1.48
N LEU A 120 5.75 2.77 0.21
CA LEU A 120 7.11 2.49 -0.27
C LEU A 120 8.13 3.45 0.36
N LYS A 121 9.22 2.89 0.90
CA LYS A 121 10.35 3.68 1.42
C LYS A 121 11.17 4.33 0.30
N ALA A 122 11.36 3.62 -0.81
CA ALA A 122 12.18 4.02 -1.95
C ALA A 122 11.48 3.62 -3.27
N PRO A 123 11.90 4.17 -4.42
CA PRO A 123 11.32 3.79 -5.70
C PRO A 123 11.44 2.29 -5.98
N ALA A 124 10.38 1.68 -6.51
CA ALA A 124 10.33 0.24 -6.80
C ALA A 124 9.77 -0.01 -8.21
N ARG A 125 10.38 -0.93 -8.97
CA ARG A 125 9.94 -1.26 -10.33
C ARG A 125 8.75 -2.20 -10.32
N LEU A 126 7.88 -2.07 -11.32
CA LEU A 126 6.85 -3.05 -11.61
C LEU A 126 7.50 -4.28 -12.26
N ILE A 127 7.15 -5.48 -11.82
CA ILE A 127 7.70 -6.72 -12.38
C ILE A 127 6.67 -7.56 -13.12
N LYS A 128 5.41 -7.51 -12.70
CA LYS A 128 4.35 -8.35 -13.26
C LYS A 128 2.98 -7.77 -12.97
N LYS A 129 2.07 -7.84 -13.95
CA LYS A 129 0.64 -7.63 -13.75
C LYS A 129 0.02 -8.89 -13.15
N GLU A 130 -0.56 -8.78 -11.97
CA GLU A 130 -1.19 -9.91 -11.26
C GLU A 130 -2.70 -9.93 -11.44
N GLU A 131 -3.32 -8.76 -11.62
CA GLU A 131 -4.76 -8.64 -11.82
C GLU A 131 -5.08 -7.50 -12.79
N SER A 132 -6.16 -7.69 -13.56
CA SER A 132 -6.75 -6.69 -14.45
C SER A 132 -8.26 -6.75 -14.31
N HIS A 133 -8.90 -5.59 -14.18
CA HIS A 133 -10.34 -5.45 -14.10
C HIS A 133 -10.81 -4.32 -15.01
N GLY A 134 -11.92 -4.55 -15.73
CA GLY A 134 -12.51 -3.56 -16.62
C GLY A 134 -12.02 -3.60 -18.07
N SER A 135 -11.33 -4.66 -18.50
CA SER A 135 -11.08 -4.90 -19.93
C SER A 135 -12.27 -5.66 -20.53
N GLY A 136 -13.15 -4.96 -21.22
CA GLY A 136 -14.34 -5.55 -21.84
C GLY A 136 -14.98 -4.67 -22.90
N ASN A 137 -14.19 -4.29 -23.91
CA ASN A 137 -14.51 -4.31 -25.35
C ASN A 137 -13.37 -3.70 -26.16
#